data_AF-A0A7Y7D1A0-F1
#
_entry.id   AF-A0A7Y7D1A0-F1
#
_cell.length_a   1.000
_cell.length_b   1.000
_cell.length_c   1.000
_cell.angle_alpha   90.00
_cell.angle_beta   90.00
_cell.angle_gamma   90.00
#
_symmetry.space_group_name_H-M   'P 1'
#
loop_
_entity.id
_entity.type
_entity.pdbx_description
1 polymer ?
#
loop_
_entity_poly.entity_id
_entity_poly.type
_entity_poly.pdbx_seq_one_letter_code
_entity_poly.pdbx_strand_id
1 'polypeptide(L)'
;MIDWPRVTELRDEVGPEDFGEVVDIFLEEVEEVIGKLEGGNRGQLEQDLHFLKGSALNLGFEEFSSMCLDGERRSAQGEAEGVDVAAIIANFQASKSAFLSGLSEKF
;
A
#
# COMPACT_ATOMS: atom_id res chain seq x y z
N MET A 1 -7.96 -8.15 -2.81
CA MET A 1 -9.32 -7.60 -3.09
C MET A 1 -9.34 -6.18 -2.56
N ILE A 2 -10.04 -5.24 -3.23
CA ILE A 2 -10.10 -3.83 -2.80
C ILE A 2 -11.34 -3.61 -1.93
N ASP A 3 -11.17 -3.05 -0.73
CA ASP A 3 -12.25 -2.62 0.17
C ASP A 3 -12.86 -1.30 -0.33
N TRP A 4 -13.78 -1.40 -1.29
CA TRP A 4 -14.49 -0.25 -1.85
C TRP A 4 -15.34 0.55 -0.86
N PRO A 5 -16.02 -0.06 0.13
CA PRO A 5 -16.60 0.68 1.23
C PRO A 5 -15.62 1.65 1.89
N ARG A 6 -14.41 1.19 2.25
CA ARG A 6 -13.39 2.07 2.84
C ARG A 6 -12.95 3.20 1.90
N VAL A 7 -12.80 2.90 0.60
CA VAL A 7 -12.47 3.92 -0.42
C VAL A 7 -13.58 4.97 -0.55
N THR A 8 -14.85 4.55 -0.44
CA THR A 8 -16.00 5.45 -0.48
C THR A 8 -16.04 6.34 0.76
N GLU A 9 -15.78 5.78 1.94
CA GLU A 9 -15.66 6.57 3.19
C GLU A 9 -14.54 7.61 3.08
N LEU A 10 -13.35 7.23 2.59
CA LEU A 10 -12.24 8.16 2.40
C LEU A 10 -12.61 9.30 1.45
N ARG A 11 -13.32 9.00 0.35
CA ARG A 11 -13.82 10.01 -0.59
C ARG A 11 -14.83 10.96 0.05
N ASP A 12 -15.72 10.44 0.90
CA ASP A 12 -16.71 11.25 1.60
C ASP A 12 -16.08 12.11 2.71
N GLU A 13 -15.02 11.62 3.38
CA GLU A 13 -14.24 12.34 4.40
C GLU A 13 -13.42 13.50 3.82
N VAL A 14 -12.77 13.26 2.68
CA VAL A 14 -11.91 14.25 2.00
C VAL A 14 -12.73 15.22 1.14
N GLY A 15 -13.84 14.75 0.56
CA GLY A 15 -14.62 15.46 -0.43
C GLY A 15 -14.28 14.97 -1.86
N PRO A 16 -15.28 14.81 -2.75
CA PRO A 16 -15.07 14.26 -4.09
C PRO A 16 -14.18 15.12 -4.99
N GLU A 17 -14.12 16.43 -4.75
CA GLU A 17 -13.26 17.38 -5.46
C GLU A 17 -11.78 17.19 -5.14
N ASP A 18 -11.44 16.89 -3.89
CA ASP A 18 -10.06 16.79 -3.39
C ASP A 18 -9.57 15.33 -3.37
N PHE A 19 -10.47 14.36 -3.45
CA PHE A 19 -10.16 12.93 -3.35
C PHE A 19 -9.13 12.46 -4.39
N GLY A 20 -9.21 12.95 -5.63
CA GLY A 20 -8.26 12.58 -6.68
C GLY A 20 -6.83 12.99 -6.35
N GLU A 21 -6.63 14.23 -5.91
CA GLU A 21 -5.32 14.75 -5.49
C GLU A 21 -4.76 13.96 -4.31
N VAL A 22 -5.61 13.66 -3.33
CA VAL A 22 -5.22 12.86 -2.16
C VAL A 22 -4.77 11.45 -2.57
N VAL A 23 -5.50 10.79 -3.46
CA VAL A 23 -5.12 9.47 -4.00
C VAL A 23 -3.77 9.53 -4.71
N ASP A 24 -3.54 10.54 -5.55
CA ASP A 24 -2.29 10.69 -6.29
C ASP A 24 -1.09 10.86 -5.35
N ILE A 25 -1.22 11.71 -4.32
CA ILE A 25 -0.18 11.91 -3.30
C ILE A 25 0.11 10.60 -2.57
N PHE A 26 -0.91 9.88 -2.11
CA PHE A 26 -0.72 8.60 -1.42
C PHE A 26 -0.03 7.56 -2.30
N LEU A 27 -0.41 7.47 -3.58
CA LEU A 27 0.22 6.52 -4.50
C LEU A 27 1.68 6.90 -4.79
N GLU A 28 2.00 8.18 -4.92
CA GLU A 28 3.37 8.65 -5.10
C GLU A 28 4.27 8.28 -3.90
N GLU A 29 3.80 8.53 -2.67
CA GLU A 29 4.56 8.19 -1.46
C GLU A 29 4.78 6.67 -1.31
N VAL A 30 3.75 5.87 -1.63
CA VAL A 30 3.86 4.41 -1.63
C VAL A 30 4.86 3.93 -2.68
N GLU A 31 4.84 4.51 -3.88
CA GLU A 31 5.78 4.18 -4.95
C GLU A 31 7.22 4.53 -4.60
N GLU A 32 7.45 5.61 -3.86
CA GLU A 32 8.79 5.95 -3.36
C GLU A 32 9.35 4.85 -2.46
N VAL A 33 8.54 4.34 -1.53
CA VAL A 33 8.95 3.25 -0.62
C VAL A 33 9.11 1.94 -1.38
N ILE A 34 8.22 1.63 -2.32
CA ILE A 34 8.36 0.46 -3.20
C ILE A 34 9.68 0.52 -4.00
N GLY A 35 10.05 1.69 -4.53
CA GLY A 35 11.33 1.87 -5.24
C GLY A 35 12.55 1.63 -4.36
N LYS A 36 12.51 2.02 -3.08
CA LYS A 36 13.58 1.69 -2.10
C LYS A 36 13.69 0.18 -1.91
N LEU A 37 12.56 -0.51 -1.83
CA LEU A 37 12.50 -1.96 -1.66
C LEU A 37 12.97 -2.72 -2.91
N GLU A 38 12.64 -2.23 -4.11
CA GLU A 38 13.15 -2.76 -5.38
C GLU A 38 14.68 -2.62 -5.50
N GLY A 39 15.23 -1.52 -5.00
CA GLY A 39 16.68 -1.28 -4.91
C GLY A 39 17.41 -2.19 -3.91
N GLY A 40 16.70 -3.08 -3.22
CA GLY A 40 17.28 -4.03 -2.26
C GLY A 40 17.60 -3.43 -0.90
N ASN A 41 17.13 -2.21 -0.60
CA ASN A 41 17.29 -1.65 0.73
C ASN A 41 16.43 -2.43 1.73
N ARG A 42 17.07 -2.99 2.75
CA ARG A 42 16.42 -3.71 3.86
C ARG A 42 16.77 -3.12 5.22
N GLY A 43 17.55 -2.03 5.27
CA GLY A 43 18.07 -1.45 6.51
C GLY A 43 17.00 -0.86 7.43
N GLN A 44 15.83 -0.51 6.88
CA GLN A 44 14.67 0.00 7.61
C GLN A 44 13.39 -0.77 7.25
N LEU A 45 13.51 -2.04 6.86
CA LEU A 45 12.39 -2.83 6.32
C LEU A 45 11.16 -2.84 7.23
N GLU A 46 11.34 -2.91 8.55
CA GLU A 46 10.23 -2.81 9.51
C GLU A 46 9.44 -1.49 9.37
N GLN A 47 10.14 -0.35 9.32
CA GLN A 47 9.53 0.97 9.19
C GLN A 47 8.90 1.18 7.82
N ASP A 48 9.58 0.73 6.76
CA ASP A 48 9.06 0.80 5.39
C ASP A 48 7.75 0.00 5.28
N LEU A 49 7.70 -1.22 5.83
CA LEU A 49 6.50 -2.05 5.81
C LEU A 49 5.39 -1.52 6.73
N HIS A 50 5.74 -0.93 7.87
CA HIS A 50 4.78 -0.26 8.73
C HIS A 50 4.07 0.89 7.99
N PHE A 51 4.84 1.72 7.29
CA PHE A 51 4.30 2.81 6.47
C PHE A 51 3.39 2.26 5.37
N LEU A 52 3.87 1.30 4.57
CA LEU A 52 3.11 0.70 3.47
C LEU A 52 1.79 0.08 3.95
N LYS A 53 1.80 -0.60 5.11
CA LYS A 53 0.59 -1.15 5.74
C LYS A 53 -0.45 -0.07 6.02
N GLY A 54 -0.04 1.08 6.55
CA GLY A 54 -0.93 2.20 6.86
C GLY A 54 -1.56 2.78 5.61
N SER A 55 -0.76 3.06 4.58
CA SER A 55 -1.23 3.58 3.29
C SER A 55 -2.16 2.59 2.59
N ALA A 56 -1.85 1.29 2.64
CA ALA A 56 -2.68 0.22 2.10
C ALA A 56 -4.08 0.19 2.74
N LEU A 57 -4.18 0.32 4.06
CA LEU A 57 -5.48 0.33 4.76
C LEU A 57 -6.35 1.51 4.35
N ASN A 58 -5.75 2.68 4.15
CA ASN A 58 -6.49 3.87 3.73
C ASN A 58 -7.08 3.72 2.33
N LEU A 59 -6.37 3.07 1.40
CA LEU A 59 -6.83 2.83 0.02
C LEU A 59 -7.59 1.51 -0.15
N GLY A 60 -7.85 0.77 0.93
CA GLY A 60 -8.57 -0.50 0.90
C GLY A 60 -7.80 -1.68 0.31
N PHE A 61 -6.46 -1.63 0.27
CA PHE A 61 -5.60 -2.70 -0.26
C PHE A 61 -5.39 -3.79 0.81
N GLU A 62 -6.44 -4.55 1.12
CA GLU A 62 -6.45 -5.47 2.27
C GLU A 62 -5.31 -6.51 2.25
N GLU A 63 -5.10 -7.15 1.09
CA GLU A 63 -4.09 -8.20 0.95
C GLU A 63 -2.67 -7.62 1.06
N PHE A 64 -2.42 -6.50 0.38
CA PHE A 64 -1.16 -5.78 0.47
C PHE A 64 -0.86 -5.37 1.92
N SER A 65 -1.85 -4.82 2.63
CA SER A 65 -1.73 -4.46 4.04
C SER A 65 -1.38 -5.66 4.92
N SER A 66 -2.04 -6.81 4.69
CA SER A 66 -1.74 -8.04 5.43
C SER A 66 -0.32 -8.54 5.19
N MET A 67 0.18 -8.45 3.96
CA MET A 67 1.55 -8.86 3.64
C MET A 67 2.57 -7.90 4.27
N CYS A 68 2.30 -6.59 4.27
CA CYS A 68 3.13 -5.60 4.95
C CYS A 68 3.17 -5.85 6.47
N LEU A 69 2.04 -6.18 7.09
CA LEU A 69 1.98 -6.51 8.52
C LEU A 69 2.81 -7.76 8.87
N ASP A 70 2.76 -8.80 8.04
CA ASP A 70 3.57 -10.01 8.26
C ASP A 70 5.07 -9.68 8.15
N GLY A 71 5.47 -8.98 7.08
CA GLY A 71 6.86 -8.60 6.89
C GLY A 71 7.37 -7.62 7.95
N GLU A 72 6.54 -6.69 8.44
CA GLU A 72 6.82 -5.80 9.57
C GLU A 72 7.14 -6.64 10.82
N ARG A 73 6.27 -7.59 11.16
CA ARG A 73 6.45 -8.47 12.33
C ARG A 73 7.69 -9.33 12.25
N ARG A 74 8.01 -9.87 11.07
CA ARG A 74 9.21 -10.69 10.84
C ARG A 74 10.46 -9.84 10.93
N SER A 75 10.43 -8.63 10.39
CA SER A 75 11.54 -7.68 10.47
C SER A 75 11.82 -7.28 11.93
N ALA A 76 10.78 -7.00 12.73
CA ALA A 76 10.89 -6.71 14.16
C ALA A 76 11.48 -7.88 14.98
N GLN A 77 11.36 -9.11 14.48
CA GLN A 77 11.94 -10.33 15.09
C GLN A 77 13.38 -10.60 14.62
N GLY A 78 13.95 -9.75 13.76
CA GLY A 78 15.28 -9.96 13.19
C GLY A 78 15.30 -10.89 11.97
N GLU A 79 14.14 -11.24 11.41
CA GLU A 79 13.99 -12.14 10.26
C GLU A 79 13.74 -11.39 8.94
N ALA A 80 14.24 -10.16 8.83
CA ALA A 80 14.04 -9.29 7.66
C ALA A 80 14.48 -9.94 6.34
N GLU A 81 15.53 -10.77 6.36
CA GLU A 81 16.02 -11.50 5.17
C GLU A 81 15.02 -12.54 4.64
N GLY A 82 14.12 -13.04 5.50
CA GLY A 82 13.12 -14.02 5.12
C GLY A 82 11.84 -13.41 4.53
N VAL A 83 11.69 -12.07 4.56
CA VAL A 83 10.51 -11.38 4.05
C VAL A 83 10.49 -11.43 2.52
N ASP A 84 9.39 -11.91 1.95
CA ASP A 84 9.22 -11.96 0.48
C ASP A 84 8.80 -10.58 -0.05
N VAL A 85 9.78 -9.70 -0.15
CA VAL A 85 9.58 -8.34 -0.65
C VAL A 85 9.15 -8.34 -2.12
N ALA A 86 9.57 -9.33 -2.91
CA ALA A 86 9.16 -9.43 -4.31
C ALA A 86 7.65 -9.70 -4.43
N ALA A 87 7.11 -10.59 -3.59
CA ALA A 87 5.67 -10.84 -3.53
C ALA A 87 4.90 -9.61 -3.04
N ILE A 88 5.41 -8.87 -2.05
CA ILE A 88 4.81 -7.62 -1.56
C ILE A 88 4.69 -6.59 -2.69
N ILE A 89 5.77 -6.38 -3.45
CA ILE A 89 5.80 -5.44 -4.59
C ILE A 89 4.84 -5.89 -5.69
N ALA A 90 4.83 -7.19 -6.03
CA ALA A 90 3.91 -7.71 -7.04
C ALA A 90 2.43 -7.51 -6.64
N ASN A 91 2.10 -7.71 -5.36
CA ASN A 91 0.75 -7.50 -4.86
C ASN A 91 0.36 -6.01 -4.88
N PHE A 92 1.28 -5.10 -4.55
CA PHE A 92 1.05 -3.66 -4.71
C PHE A 92 0.70 -3.29 -6.15
N GLN A 93 1.48 -3.75 -7.13
CA GLN A 93 1.26 -3.42 -8.54
C GLN A 93 -0.11 -3.93 -9.03
N ALA A 94 -0.48 -5.16 -8.63
CA ALA A 94 -1.80 -5.72 -8.92
C ALA A 94 -2.94 -4.91 -8.25
N SER A 95 -2.76 -4.53 -6.99
CA SER A 95 -3.73 -3.73 -6.23
C SER A 95 -3.90 -2.33 -6.81
N LYS A 96 -2.81 -1.64 -7.16
CA LYS A 96 -2.82 -0.33 -7.82
C LYS A 96 -3.58 -0.39 -9.15
N SER A 97 -3.29 -1.39 -9.99
CA SER A 97 -3.98 -1.55 -11.27
C SER A 97 -5.49 -1.77 -11.08
N ALA A 98 -5.89 -2.66 -10.16
CA ALA A 98 -7.30 -2.92 -9.86
C ALA A 98 -8.01 -1.70 -9.27
N PHE A 99 -7.33 -0.95 -8.40
CA PHE A 99 -7.84 0.26 -7.79
C PHE A 99 -8.08 1.37 -8.81
N LEU A 100 -7.09 1.69 -9.66
CA LEU A 100 -7.24 2.71 -10.70
C LEU A 100 -8.36 2.36 -11.70
N SER A 101 -8.45 1.08 -12.09
CA SER A 101 -9.56 0.60 -12.93
C SER A 101 -10.90 0.80 -12.25
N GLY A 102 -11.03 0.38 -10.99
CA GLY A 102 -12.30 0.49 -10.26
C GLY A 102 -12.69 1.92 -9.91
N LEU A 103 -11.71 2.83 -9.71
CA LEU A 103 -11.99 4.27 -9.55
C LEU A 103 -12.72 4.80 -10.79
N SER A 104 -12.21 4.50 -11.99
CA SER A 104 -12.81 4.94 -13.25
C SER A 104 -14.20 4.36 -13.54
N GLU A 105 -14.54 3.23 -12.92
CA GLU A 105 -15.85 2.58 -13.07
C GLU A 105 -16.87 3.05 -12.03
N LYS A 106 -16.42 3.50 -10.85
CA LYS A 106 -17.27 3.80 -9.69
C LYS A 106 -17.48 5.29 -9.43
N PHE A 107 -16.54 6.14 -9.85
CA PHE A 107 -16.52 7.58 -9.57
C PHE A 107 -16.26 8.39 -10.84
#